data_AF-A0ABD1NS19-F1
#
_entry.id   AF-A0ABD1NS19-F1
#
_cell.length_a   1.000
_cell.length_b   1.000
_cell.length_c   1.000
_cell.angle_alpha   90.00
_cell.angle_beta   90.00
_cell.angle_gamma   90.00
#
_symmetry.space_group_name_H-M   'P 1'
#
loop_
_entity.id
_entity.type
_entity.pdbx_description
1 polymer ?
#
loop_
_entity_poly.entity_id
_entity_poly.type
_entity_poly.pdbx_seq_one_letter_code
_entity_poly.pdbx_strand_id
1 'polypeptide(L)'
;MADKHGPIFSLRLGSHPTVVVSGWEMIKDCFSTNDRIFITRPSMAVTKYMGYSGAVFALAPYGSYWRYVRKMVTLELLTSYRLEKLSHLRVSEVNYSIKDLYLQCAKNSDFSKIALSKWCEDLTFNITIRMLAGKRFSDSSDNKNGGEE
;
A
#
# COMPACT_ATOMS: atom_id res chain seq x y z
N MET A 1 16.45 7.22 21.28
CA MET A 1 15.38 7.85 22.10
C MET A 1 14.81 6.84 23.08
N ALA A 2 14.30 5.69 22.60
CA ALA A 2 13.87 4.58 23.46
C ALA A 2 14.95 4.15 24.48
N ASP A 3 16.21 4.02 24.04
CA ASP A 3 17.32 3.62 24.93
C ASP A 3 17.56 4.59 26.10
N LYS A 4 17.18 5.86 25.92
CA LYS A 4 17.39 6.92 26.93
C LYS A 4 16.15 7.19 27.78
N HIS A 5 14.95 7.07 27.18
CA HIS A 5 13.68 7.45 27.82
C HIS A 5 12.80 6.25 28.20
N GLY A 6 13.26 5.04 27.90
CA GLY A 6 12.51 3.81 28.14
C GLY A 6 11.55 3.44 27.00
N PRO A 7 10.82 2.32 27.16
CA PRO A 7 9.96 1.76 26.12
C PRO A 7 8.69 2.56 25.84
N ILE A 8 8.34 3.54 26.69
CA ILE A 8 7.21 4.45 26.49
C ILE A 8 7.68 5.86 26.81
N PHE A 9 7.58 6.75 25.84
CA PHE A 9 7.97 8.15 26.03
C PHE A 9 7.08 9.09 25.21
N SER A 10 6.91 10.31 25.70
CA SER A 10 6.12 11.35 25.02
C SER A 10 7.02 12.36 24.32
N LEU A 11 6.59 12.81 23.15
CA LEU A 11 7.19 13.93 22.41
C LEU A 11 6.11 14.78 21.75
N ARG A 12 6.47 15.98 21.28
CA ARG A 12 5.55 16.84 20.52
C ARG A 12 5.89 16.78 19.03
N LEU A 13 4.95 16.31 18.22
CA LEU A 13 5.00 16.38 16.76
C LEU A 13 4.32 17.69 16.31
N GLY A 14 5.13 18.74 16.16
CA GLY A 14 4.62 20.09 15.94
C GLY A 14 3.76 20.55 17.13
N SER A 15 2.48 20.82 16.89
CA SER A 15 1.51 21.20 17.92
C SER A 15 0.91 20.00 18.67
N HIS A 16 1.08 18.77 18.20
CA HIS A 16 0.38 17.59 18.73
C HIS A 16 1.25 16.80 19.72
N PRO A 17 0.81 16.62 20.99
CA PRO A 17 1.47 15.68 21.89
C PRO A 17 1.26 14.25 21.39
N THR A 18 2.34 13.48 21.36
CA THR A 18 2.40 12.12 20.81
C THR A 18 3.11 11.21 21.80
N VAL A 19 2.51 10.06 22.10
CA VAL A 19 3.15 8.99 22.87
C VAL A 19 3.73 7.98 21.90
N VAL A 20 5.01 7.65 22.08
CA VAL A 20 5.72 6.62 21.32
C VAL A 20 5.85 5.40 22.21
N VAL A 21 5.45 4.26 21.67
CA VAL A 21 5.60 2.95 22.31
C VAL A 21 6.64 2.16 21.53
N SER A 22 7.75 1.85 22.17
CA SER A 22 8.90 1.12 21.62
C SER A 22 9.18 -0.10 22.48
N GLY A 23 8.51 -1.21 22.19
CA GLY A 23 8.69 -2.48 22.88
C GLY A 23 7.62 -3.49 22.47
N TRP A 24 8.02 -4.72 22.16
CA TRP A 24 7.10 -5.77 21.70
C TRP A 24 5.96 -6.05 22.68
N GLU A 25 6.28 -6.18 23.96
CA GLU A 25 5.30 -6.49 25.02
C GLU A 25 4.22 -5.41 25.10
N MET A 26 4.62 -4.13 25.07
CA MET A 26 3.69 -3.00 25.13
C MET A 26 2.87 -2.84 23.84
N ILE A 27 3.49 -3.05 22.67
CA ILE A 27 2.79 -3.05 21.38
C ILE A 27 1.73 -4.15 21.37
N LYS A 28 2.08 -5.34 21.86
CA LYS A 28 1.13 -6.46 21.99
C LYS A 28 -0.03 -6.07 22.89
N ASP A 29 0.21 -5.47 24.06
CA ASP A 29 -0.86 -5.05 24.97
C ASP A 29 -1.75 -3.94 24.35
N CYS A 30 -1.17 -3.02 23.59
CA CYS A 30 -1.91 -1.97 22.87
C CYS A 30 -2.82 -2.54 21.78
N PHE A 31 -2.36 -3.54 21.01
CA PHE A 31 -3.09 -4.07 19.85
C PHE A 31 -3.80 -5.41 20.10
N SER A 32 -3.73 -5.98 21.30
CA SER A 32 -4.50 -7.16 21.71
C SER A 32 -5.53 -6.80 22.79
N THR A 33 -5.10 -6.58 24.02
CA THR A 33 -5.97 -6.32 25.17
C THR A 33 -6.70 -4.97 25.06
N ASN A 34 -6.00 -3.94 24.58
CA ASN A 34 -6.50 -2.57 24.54
C ASN A 34 -6.77 -2.06 23.10
N ASP A 35 -6.91 -2.97 22.14
CA ASP A 35 -7.01 -2.65 20.71
C ASP A 35 -8.11 -1.61 20.41
N ARG A 36 -9.26 -1.74 21.06
CA ARG A 36 -10.42 -0.87 20.90
C ARG A 36 -10.16 0.59 21.30
N ILE A 37 -9.20 0.83 22.20
CA ILE A 37 -8.82 2.19 22.62
C ILE A 37 -7.92 2.83 21.55
N PHE A 38 -6.98 2.05 21.00
CA PHE A 38 -5.95 2.54 20.07
C PHE A 38 -6.31 2.44 18.59
N ILE A 39 -7.44 1.81 18.25
CA ILE A 39 -7.83 1.59 16.85
C ILE A 39 -8.30 2.88 16.14
N THR A 40 -8.74 3.89 16.89
CA THR A 40 -9.23 5.16 16.32
C THR A 40 -8.08 5.96 15.70
N ARG A 41 -8.31 6.52 14.51
CA ARG A 41 -7.35 7.40 13.83
C ARG A 41 -7.53 8.86 14.26
N PRO A 42 -6.44 9.60 14.52
CA PRO A 42 -6.53 11.03 14.80
C PRO A 42 -7.03 11.79 13.58
N SER A 43 -7.78 12.86 13.80
CA SER A 43 -8.22 13.76 12.72
C SER A 43 -7.02 14.56 12.22
N MET A 44 -6.63 14.31 10.97
CA MET A 44 -5.54 15.00 10.29
C MET A 44 -6.09 15.82 9.12
N ALA A 45 -5.38 16.88 8.74
CA ALA A 45 -5.77 17.69 7.57
C ALA A 45 -5.91 16.84 6.31
N VAL A 46 -4.99 15.88 6.07
CA VAL A 46 -5.08 14.93 4.95
C VAL A 46 -6.38 14.12 4.97
N THR A 47 -6.81 13.65 6.13
CA THR A 47 -8.06 12.90 6.30
C THR A 47 -9.27 13.78 5.96
N LYS A 48 -9.23 15.06 6.34
CA LYS A 48 -10.31 16.03 6.06
C LYS A 48 -10.38 16.40 4.58
N TYR A 49 -9.27 16.82 3.99
CA TYR A 49 -9.23 17.43 2.66
C TYR A 49 -9.03 16.43 1.52
N MET A 50 -8.25 15.36 1.73
CA MET A 50 -8.00 14.32 0.72
C MET A 50 -8.77 13.03 1.00
N GLY A 51 -9.10 12.76 2.27
CA GLY A 51 -9.74 11.53 2.71
C GLY A 51 -11.28 11.56 2.74
N TYR A 52 -11.93 12.37 1.90
CA TYR A 52 -13.38 12.54 1.86
C TYR A 52 -13.98 12.83 3.25
N SER A 53 -13.42 13.81 3.98
CA SER A 53 -13.81 14.13 5.36
C SER A 53 -13.73 12.94 6.33
N GLY A 54 -12.77 12.03 6.13
CA GLY A 54 -12.57 10.85 6.98
C GLY A 54 -13.35 9.61 6.58
N ALA A 55 -13.85 9.54 5.34
CA ALA A 55 -14.47 8.33 4.80
C ALA A 55 -13.45 7.40 4.11
N VAL A 56 -12.17 7.78 3.96
CA VAL A 56 -11.17 6.89 3.34
C VAL A 56 -10.84 5.69 4.25
N PHE A 57 -10.88 4.48 3.68
CA PHE A 57 -10.76 3.21 4.42
C PHE A 57 -9.57 3.14 5.40
N ALA A 58 -8.41 3.66 5.00
CA ALA A 58 -7.17 3.59 5.80
C ALA A 58 -7.11 4.59 6.97
N LEU A 59 -7.80 5.73 6.88
CA LEU A 59 -7.69 6.85 7.82
C LEU A 59 -9.00 7.20 8.53
N ALA A 60 -10.09 6.50 8.22
CA ALA A 60 -11.37 6.74 8.87
C ALA A 60 -11.29 6.45 10.38
N PRO A 61 -11.87 7.31 11.24
CA PRO A 61 -11.95 7.07 12.67
C PRO A 61 -12.80 5.82 12.95
N TYR A 62 -12.52 5.13 14.05
CA TYR A 62 -13.25 3.93 14.41
C TYR A 62 -14.72 4.26 14.68
N GLY A 63 -15.62 3.49 14.07
CA GLY A 63 -17.06 3.72 14.13
C GLY A 63 -17.84 2.67 13.35
N SER A 64 -19.16 2.84 13.27
CA SER A 64 -20.04 1.97 12.47
C SER A 64 -19.62 1.93 11.01
N TYR A 65 -19.30 3.09 10.42
CA TYR A 65 -18.82 3.22 9.04
C TYR A 65 -17.55 2.40 8.78
N TRP A 66 -16.48 2.62 9.57
CA TRP A 66 -15.22 1.91 9.39
C TRP A 66 -15.38 0.40 9.53
N ARG A 67 -16.16 -0.07 10.52
CA ARG A 67 -16.44 -1.50 10.70
C ARG A 67 -17.19 -2.09 9.50
N TYR A 68 -18.16 -1.36 8.95
CA TYR A 68 -18.90 -1.79 7.77
C TYR A 68 -18.00 -1.92 6.53
N VAL A 69 -17.22 -0.88 6.21
CA VAL A 69 -16.30 -0.92 5.07
C VAL A 69 -15.24 -2.00 5.24
N ARG A 70 -14.66 -2.15 6.45
CA ARG A 70 -13.71 -3.24 6.73
C ARG A 70 -14.31 -4.62 6.51
N LYS A 71 -15.56 -4.84 6.94
CA LYS A 71 -16.27 -6.09 6.70
C LYS A 71 -16.42 -6.36 5.20
N MET A 72 -16.86 -5.35 4.42
CA MET A 72 -17.00 -5.49 2.97
C MET A 72 -15.67 -5.83 2.29
N VAL A 73 -14.60 -5.07 2.57
CA VAL A 73 -13.27 -5.32 1.99
C VAL A 73 -12.76 -6.72 2.35
N THR A 74 -12.93 -7.15 3.59
CA THR A 74 -12.47 -8.46 4.05
C THR A 74 -13.22 -9.60 3.36
N LEU A 75 -14.55 -9.49 3.21
CA LEU A 75 -15.38 -10.56 2.64
C LEU A 75 -15.37 -10.59 1.11
N GLU A 76 -15.25 -9.43 0.46
CA GLU A 76 -15.39 -9.36 -1.01
C GLU A 76 -14.07 -9.27 -1.75
N LEU A 77 -13.03 -8.67 -1.14
CA LEU A 77 -11.76 -8.41 -1.83
C LEU A 77 -10.61 -9.29 -1.30
N LEU A 78 -10.51 -9.43 0.01
CA LEU A 78 -9.33 -10.04 0.67
C LEU A 78 -9.52 -11.50 1.10
N THR A 79 -10.55 -12.18 0.61
CA THR A 79 -10.73 -13.61 0.90
C THR A 79 -9.73 -14.46 0.13
N SER A 80 -9.35 -15.60 0.71
CA SER A 80 -8.44 -16.56 0.07
C SER A 80 -8.94 -16.97 -1.32
N TYR A 81 -10.24 -17.22 -1.46
CA TYR A 81 -10.86 -17.55 -2.74
C TYR A 81 -10.67 -16.46 -3.80
N ARG A 82 -10.87 -15.18 -3.45
CA ARG A 82 -10.67 -14.05 -4.38
C ARG A 82 -9.20 -13.91 -4.75
N LEU A 83 -8.31 -14.04 -3.78
CA LEU A 83 -6.86 -13.97 -3.98
C LEU A 83 -6.33 -15.11 -4.86
N GLU A 84 -6.90 -16.30 -4.75
CA GLU A 84 -6.58 -17.47 -5.56
C GLU A 84 -7.13 -17.34 -6.97
N LYS A 85 -8.39 -16.90 -7.12
CA LYS A 85 -9.00 -16.63 -8.44
C LYS A 85 -8.20 -15.62 -9.25
N LEU A 86 -7.62 -14.61 -8.61
CA LEU A 86 -6.78 -13.58 -9.24
C LEU A 86 -5.27 -13.89 -9.22
N SER A 87 -4.86 -15.07 -8.75
CA SER A 87 -3.44 -15.45 -8.64
C SER A 87 -2.70 -15.41 -9.98
N HIS A 88 -3.36 -15.87 -11.04
CA HIS A 88 -2.82 -15.88 -12.39
C HIS A 88 -2.44 -14.48 -12.89
N LEU A 89 -3.15 -13.44 -12.47
CA LEU A 89 -2.82 -12.05 -12.83
C LEU A 89 -1.49 -11.62 -12.20
N ARG A 90 -1.25 -11.97 -10.93
CA ARG A 90 0.01 -11.65 -10.25
C ARG A 90 1.18 -12.37 -10.91
N VAL A 91 1.02 -13.66 -11.21
CA VAL A 91 2.05 -14.46 -11.90
C VAL A 91 2.33 -13.91 -13.30
N SER A 92 1.28 -13.58 -14.06
CA SER A 92 1.41 -12.95 -15.38
C SER A 92 2.16 -11.62 -15.31
N GLU A 93 1.87 -10.79 -14.32
CA GLU A 93 2.49 -9.49 -14.16
C GLU A 93 3.97 -9.58 -13.77
N VAL A 94 4.31 -10.45 -12.83
CA VAL A 94 5.71 -10.72 -12.44
C VAL A 94 6.50 -11.24 -13.64
N ASN A 95 5.96 -12.21 -14.37
CA ASN A 95 6.62 -12.76 -15.56
C ASN A 95 6.84 -11.70 -16.64
N TYR A 96 5.86 -10.80 -16.84
CA TYR A 96 6.03 -9.68 -17.77
C TYR A 96 7.14 -8.74 -17.29
N SER A 97 7.13 -8.31 -16.03
CA SER A 97 8.11 -7.36 -15.50
C SER A 97 9.54 -7.91 -15.51
N ILE A 98 9.71 -9.23 -15.34
CA ILE A 98 11.00 -9.90 -15.49
C ILE A 98 11.44 -9.91 -16.96
N LYS A 99 10.53 -10.23 -17.89
CA LYS A 99 10.83 -10.21 -19.34
C LYS A 99 11.21 -8.82 -19.81
N ASP A 100 10.50 -7.79 -19.37
CA ASP A 100 10.81 -6.41 -19.70
C ASP A 100 12.20 -6.02 -19.19
N LEU A 101 12.51 -6.36 -17.94
CA LEU A 101 13.84 -6.16 -17.37
C LEU A 101 14.94 -6.87 -18.19
N TYR A 102 14.71 -8.13 -18.56
CA TYR A 102 15.64 -8.88 -19.41
C TYR A 102 15.87 -8.19 -20.76
N LEU A 103 14.81 -7.70 -21.40
CA LEU A 103 14.92 -6.97 -22.67
C LEU A 103 15.68 -5.65 -22.52
N GLN A 104 15.48 -4.93 -21.42
CA GLN A 104 16.24 -3.70 -21.13
C GLN A 104 17.73 -4.00 -20.90
N CYS A 105 18.05 -5.11 -20.23
CA CYS A 105 19.43 -5.56 -20.08
C CYS A 105 20.03 -5.97 -21.43
N ALA A 106 19.31 -6.75 -22.24
CA ALA A 106 19.81 -7.27 -23.53
C ALA A 106 20.03 -6.17 -24.59
N LYS A 107 19.30 -5.05 -24.52
CA LYS A 107 19.50 -3.89 -25.40
C LYS A 107 20.78 -3.12 -25.10
N ASN A 108 21.31 -3.22 -23.88
CA ASN A 108 22.56 -2.58 -23.49
C ASN A 108 23.70 -3.59 -23.67
N SER A 109 24.72 -3.23 -24.44
CA SER A 109 25.89 -4.09 -24.65
C SER A 109 26.74 -4.27 -23.37
N ASP A 110 26.56 -3.38 -22.39
CA ASP A 110 27.21 -3.37 -21.08
C ASP A 110 26.20 -3.61 -19.92
N PHE A 111 26.70 -3.64 -18.69
CA PHE A 111 25.88 -3.70 -17.48
C PHE A 111 24.84 -2.58 -17.41
N SER A 112 23.56 -2.94 -17.47
CA SER A 112 22.44 -2.02 -17.32
C SER A 112 22.17 -1.73 -15.83
N LYS A 113 22.09 -0.44 -15.47
CA LYS A 113 21.70 -0.01 -14.12
C LYS A 113 20.18 0.12 -14.06
N ILE A 114 19.57 -0.55 -13.08
CA ILE A 114 18.12 -0.55 -12.88
C ILE A 114 17.80 0.09 -11.53
N ALA A 115 16.88 1.06 -11.53
CA ALA A 115 16.35 1.64 -10.31
C ALA A 115 15.31 0.69 -9.69
N LEU A 116 15.75 -0.20 -8.79
CA LEU A 116 14.90 -1.23 -8.21
C LEU A 116 13.68 -0.67 -7.48
N SER A 117 13.78 0.51 -6.84
CA SER A 117 12.63 1.18 -6.20
C SER A 117 11.51 1.42 -7.20
N LYS A 118 11.84 2.06 -8.33
CA LYS A 118 10.87 2.35 -9.39
C LYS A 118 10.28 1.07 -9.98
N TRP A 119 11.12 0.07 -10.24
CA TRP A 119 10.66 -1.22 -10.75
C TRP A 119 9.68 -1.92 -9.79
N CYS A 120 9.97 -1.92 -8.48
CA CYS A 120 9.09 -2.48 -7.45
C CYS A 120 7.78 -1.68 -7.31
N GLU A 121 7.84 -0.36 -7.41
CA GLU A 121 6.68 0.54 -7.41
C GLU A 121 5.77 0.23 -8.60
N ASP A 122 6.34 0.19 -9.82
CA ASP A 122 5.61 -0.10 -11.06
C ASP A 122 5.00 -1.50 -11.04
N LEU A 123 5.72 -2.51 -10.53
CA LEU A 123 5.22 -3.87 -10.37
C LEU A 123 4.03 -3.93 -9.40
N THR A 124 4.17 -3.31 -8.21
CA THR A 124 3.12 -3.33 -7.18
C THR A 124 1.88 -2.58 -7.64
N PHE A 125 2.08 -1.45 -8.30
CA PHE A 125 1.01 -0.65 -8.88
C PHE A 125 0.27 -1.42 -9.97
N ASN A 126 1.00 -2.04 -10.91
CA ASN A 126 0.40 -2.83 -11.99
C ASN A 126 -0.35 -4.06 -11.49
N ILE A 127 0.20 -4.77 -10.49
CA ILE A 127 -0.52 -5.87 -9.83
C ILE A 127 -1.83 -5.36 -9.23
N THR A 128 -1.79 -4.24 -8.50
CA THR A 128 -2.97 -3.69 -7.81
C THR A 128 -4.03 -3.23 -8.80
N ILE A 129 -3.68 -2.43 -9.80
CA ILE A 129 -4.65 -1.92 -10.79
C ILE A 129 -5.23 -3.05 -11.64
N ARG A 130 -4.44 -4.08 -11.97
CA ARG A 130 -4.91 -5.22 -12.75
C ARG A 130 -5.83 -6.13 -11.94
N MET A 131 -5.58 -6.28 -10.64
CA MET A 131 -6.51 -6.99 -9.75
C MET A 131 -7.83 -6.23 -9.54
N LEU A 132 -7.80 -4.89 -9.52
CA LEU A 132 -8.99 -4.06 -9.27
C LEU A 132 -9.81 -3.76 -10.53
N ALA A 133 -9.14 -3.34 -11.61
CA ALA A 133 -9.76 -2.85 -12.83
C ALA A 133 -9.63 -3.81 -14.03
N GLY A 134 -8.89 -4.92 -13.88
CA GLY A 134 -8.63 -5.89 -14.96
C GLY A 134 -7.68 -5.39 -16.05
N LYS A 135 -7.19 -4.15 -15.96
CA LYS A 135 -6.32 -3.50 -16.95
C LYS A 135 -4.93 -3.25 -16.38
N ARG A 136 -3.92 -3.29 -17.24
CA ARG A 136 -2.54 -2.90 -16.93
C ARG A 136 -2.38 -1.40 -17.14
N PHE A 137 -1.58 -0.74 -16.30
CA PHE A 137 -1.11 0.61 -16.58
C PHE A 137 0.25 0.50 -17.27
N SER A 138 0.27 0.71 -18.58
CA SER A 138 1.50 0.78 -19.35
C SER A 138 1.80 2.25 -19.61
N ASP A 139 2.96 2.73 -19.17
CA ASP A 139 3.55 3.96 -19.71
C ASP A 139 4.19 3.61 -21.07
N SER A 140 3.39 3.04 -21.96
CA SER A 140 3.74 2.99 -23.37
C SER A 140 3.47 4.39 -23.86
N SER A 141 4.54 5.18 -23.96
CA SER A 141 4.65 6.13 -25.05
C SER A 141 4.31 5.35 -26.33
N ASP A 142 3.04 5.40 -26.71
CA ASP A 142 2.57 5.00 -28.03
C ASP A 142 3.42 5.80 -29.00
N ASN A 143 4.42 5.15 -29.56
CA ASN A 143 5.07 5.60 -30.75
C ASN A 143 3.98 5.53 -31.82
N LYS A 144 3.25 6.63 -31.99
CA LYS A 144 2.30 6.86 -33.08
C LYS A 144 3.06 6.69 -34.38
N ASN A 145 3.11 5.47 -34.90
CA ASN A 145 3.32 5.16 -36.30
C ASN A 145 2.31 4.07 -36.66
N GLY A 146 1.03 4.44 -36.58
CA GLY A 146 0.00 3.81 -37.41
C GLY A 146 0.00 4.55 -38.74
N GLY A 147 0.73 4.01 -39.71
CA GLY A 147 0.51 4.33 -41.11
C GLY A 147 -0.86 3.80 -41.51
N GLU A 148 -1.60 4.66 -42.21
CA GLU A 148 -2.84 4.33 -42.91
C GLU A 148 -2.55 3.27 -43.98
N GLU A 149 -3.37 2.22 -44.02
CA GLU A 149 -3.97 1.61 -45.21
C GLU A 149 -5.13 0.69 -44.81
#